data_AF-A0A961GBS4-F1
#
_entry.id   AF-A0A961GBS4-F1
#
_cell.length_a   1.000
_cell.length_b   1.000
_cell.length_c   1.000
_cell.angle_alpha   90.00
_cell.angle_beta   90.00
_cell.angle_gamma   90.00
#
_symmetry.space_group_name_H-M   'P 1'
#
loop_
_entity.id
_entity.type
_entity.pdbx_description
1 polymer ?
#
loop_
_entity_poly.entity_id
_entity_poly.type
_entity_poly.pdbx_seq_one_letter_code
_entity_poly.pdbx_strand_id
1 'polypeptide(L)'
;MVARSGDPTADEAAPLPAYPVDAAALRTLAHPLRARLLAELRSLGPATATELAASLATNTGATSYHLRRLEEVGLVGDTGQGRGRRRVWEARTADREVVADDEDAEAAADWLARDYVQHFAGKAQDWIGRAGQWSPTWQDASGLDDRLVLVTDEQLAALRADVDEVLARYRRVGAGNPQAKRVTFYTCAFPLDAPGRGTSGGG
;
A
#
# COMPACT_ATOMS: atom_id res chain seq x y z
N MET A 1 20.98 -28.75 37.70
CA MET A 1 20.47 -29.61 36.62
C MET A 1 18.96 -29.69 36.78
N VAL A 2 18.22 -28.79 36.12
CA VAL A 2 16.76 -28.70 36.22
C VAL A 2 16.20 -28.51 34.81
N ALA A 3 15.24 -29.39 34.52
CA ALA A 3 14.33 -29.54 33.39
C ALA A 3 14.27 -28.42 32.33
N ARG A 4 14.44 -28.82 31.07
CA ARG A 4 13.88 -28.12 29.91
C ARG A 4 12.40 -28.52 29.79
N SER A 5 11.50 -27.61 30.12
CA SER A 5 10.09 -27.71 29.73
C SER A 5 9.96 -27.11 28.33
N GLY A 6 9.55 -27.95 27.38
CA GLY A 6 9.17 -27.51 26.04
C GLY A 6 7.85 -26.76 26.09
N ASP A 7 7.81 -25.64 25.39
CA ASP A 7 6.58 -24.94 25.03
C ASP A 7 6.30 -25.20 23.53
N PRO A 8 5.02 -25.20 23.13
CA PRO A 8 4.52 -25.92 21.97
C PRO A 8 4.96 -25.25 20.67
N THR A 9 5.20 -26.10 19.67
CA THR A 9 5.28 -25.72 18.27
C THR A 9 4.04 -24.91 17.90
N ALA A 10 4.22 -23.59 17.75
CA ALA A 10 3.30 -22.75 17.02
C ALA A 10 3.26 -23.29 15.59
N ASP A 11 2.22 -24.09 15.37
CA ASP A 11 1.68 -24.54 14.11
C ASP A 11 1.77 -23.41 13.07
N GLU A 12 2.62 -23.66 12.09
CA GLU A 12 2.62 -23.17 10.71
C GLU A 12 1.54 -22.14 10.39
N ALA A 13 1.79 -20.88 10.76
CA ALA A 13 1.08 -19.76 10.15
C ALA A 13 1.50 -19.71 8.68
N ALA A 14 0.77 -20.44 7.84
CA ALA A 14 0.96 -20.46 6.41
C ALA A 14 1.13 -19.01 5.90
N PRO A 15 2.13 -18.74 5.04
CA PRO A 15 2.34 -17.41 4.49
C PRO A 15 1.00 -16.88 3.97
N LEU A 16 0.64 -15.65 4.37
CA LEU A 16 -0.54 -15.00 3.82
C LEU A 16 -0.41 -15.03 2.29
N PRO A 17 -1.32 -15.67 1.54
CA PRO A 17 -1.13 -15.84 0.11
C PRO A 17 -1.14 -14.46 -0.54
N ALA A 18 0.03 -14.04 -1.03
CA ALA A 18 0.17 -12.92 -1.94
C ALA A 18 -0.56 -13.31 -3.23
N TYR A 19 -1.83 -12.94 -3.35
CA TYR A 19 -2.59 -13.18 -4.58
C TYR A 19 -2.13 -12.15 -5.63
N PRO A 20 -1.47 -12.57 -6.72
CA PRO A 20 -0.91 -11.67 -7.73
C PRO A 20 -2.02 -10.77 -8.28
N VAL A 21 -1.81 -9.45 -8.42
CA VAL A 21 -2.75 -8.62 -9.21
C VAL A 21 -2.77 -9.20 -10.61
N ASP A 22 -3.89 -9.76 -11.03
CA ASP A 22 -4.00 -10.24 -12.41
C ASP A 22 -3.89 -9.06 -13.39
N ALA A 23 -3.49 -9.34 -14.62
CA ALA A 23 -3.32 -8.33 -15.66
C ALA A 23 -4.58 -7.44 -15.86
N ALA A 24 -5.77 -7.97 -15.61
CA ALA A 24 -7.02 -7.22 -15.72
C ALA A 24 -7.17 -6.17 -14.60
N ALA A 25 -6.75 -6.49 -13.38
CA ALA A 25 -6.70 -5.55 -12.28
C ALA A 25 -5.62 -4.47 -12.50
N LEU A 26 -4.48 -4.78 -13.13
CA LEU A 26 -3.48 -3.78 -13.52
C LEU A 26 -3.97 -2.80 -14.58
N ARG A 27 -4.57 -3.31 -15.67
CA ARG A 27 -5.24 -2.47 -16.68
C ARG A 27 -6.37 -1.65 -16.08
N THR A 28 -7.00 -2.16 -15.02
CA THR A 28 -7.99 -1.39 -14.26
C THR A 28 -7.36 -0.30 -13.39
N LEU A 29 -6.11 -0.44 -12.95
CA LEU A 29 -5.39 0.61 -12.24
C LEU A 29 -4.72 1.64 -13.16
N ALA A 30 -4.57 1.35 -14.45
CA ALA A 30 -4.05 2.24 -15.50
C ALA A 30 -4.88 3.53 -15.75
N HIS A 31 -5.81 3.87 -14.86
CA HIS A 31 -6.51 5.15 -14.88
C HIS A 31 -6.28 5.90 -13.56
N PRO A 32 -5.86 7.17 -13.60
CA PRO A 32 -5.46 7.91 -12.40
C PRO A 32 -6.50 7.94 -11.29
N LEU A 33 -7.76 8.16 -11.67
CA LEU A 33 -8.83 8.20 -10.66
C LEU A 33 -9.06 6.83 -10.00
N ARG A 34 -8.85 5.70 -10.70
CA ARG A 34 -9.03 4.36 -10.12
C ARG A 34 -7.93 4.05 -9.10
N ALA A 35 -6.69 4.37 -9.44
CA ALA A 35 -5.56 4.28 -8.52
C ALA A 35 -5.77 5.14 -7.26
N ARG A 36 -6.16 6.41 -7.44
CA ARG A 36 -6.44 7.34 -6.33
C ARG A 36 -7.60 6.88 -5.45
N LEU A 37 -8.67 6.36 -6.02
CA LEU A 37 -9.80 5.82 -5.26
C LEU A 37 -9.39 4.61 -4.40
N LEU A 38 -8.60 3.69 -4.96
CA LEU A 38 -8.08 2.54 -4.21
C LEU A 38 -7.12 2.99 -3.10
N ALA A 39 -6.23 3.93 -3.38
CA ALA A 39 -5.31 4.50 -2.40
C ALA A 39 -6.05 5.18 -1.24
N GLU A 40 -7.05 6.02 -1.54
CA GLU A 40 -7.89 6.65 -0.53
C GLU A 40 -8.64 5.62 0.32
N LEU A 41 -9.22 4.58 -0.27
CA LEU A 41 -9.90 3.54 0.50
C LEU A 41 -8.95 2.73 1.39
N ARG A 42 -7.68 2.56 0.99
CA ARG A 42 -6.64 1.94 1.84
C ARG A 42 -6.20 2.88 2.96
N SER A 43 -5.97 4.16 2.65
CA SER A 43 -5.45 5.15 3.60
C SER A 43 -6.51 5.67 4.57
N LEU A 44 -7.72 5.96 4.07
CA LEU A 44 -8.88 6.54 4.75
C LEU A 44 -9.99 5.52 5.08
N GLY A 45 -9.83 4.26 4.68
CA GLY A 45 -10.74 3.19 5.07
C GLY A 45 -12.08 3.28 4.35
N PRO A 46 -13.10 2.54 4.82
CA PRO A 46 -14.37 2.45 4.10
C PRO A 46 -15.05 3.82 3.94
N ALA A 47 -15.47 4.14 2.72
CA ALA A 47 -16.04 5.45 2.38
C ALA A 47 -17.11 5.34 1.29
N THR A 48 -18.02 6.30 1.25
CA THR A 48 -19.04 6.43 0.21
C THR A 48 -18.48 7.11 -1.03
N ALA A 49 -19.12 6.91 -2.19
CA ALA A 49 -18.73 7.59 -3.43
C ALA A 49 -18.79 9.13 -3.31
N THR A 50 -19.65 9.67 -2.44
CA THR A 50 -19.76 11.11 -2.21
C THR A 50 -18.58 11.64 -1.39
N GLU A 51 -18.16 10.93 -0.34
CA GLU A 51 -16.99 11.30 0.46
C GLU A 51 -15.71 11.22 -0.38
N LEU A 52 -15.56 10.15 -1.17
CA LEU A 52 -14.44 9.99 -2.09
C LEU A 52 -14.42 11.10 -3.16
N ALA A 53 -15.59 11.44 -3.73
CA ALA A 53 -15.69 12.51 -4.71
C ALA A 53 -15.26 13.88 -4.14
N ALA A 54 -15.66 14.17 -2.90
CA ALA A 54 -15.25 15.37 -2.20
C ALA A 54 -13.74 15.38 -1.92
N SER A 55 -13.19 14.28 -1.40
CA SER A 55 -11.76 14.17 -1.07
C SER A 55 -10.84 14.30 -2.29
N LEU A 56 -11.25 13.74 -3.43
CA LEU A 56 -10.46 13.71 -4.65
C LEU A 56 -10.79 14.83 -5.65
N ALA A 57 -11.66 15.78 -5.25
CA ALA A 57 -12.14 16.87 -6.08
C ALA A 57 -12.67 16.38 -7.46
N THR A 58 -13.53 15.38 -7.44
CA THR A 58 -14.19 14.80 -8.62
C THR A 58 -15.71 14.80 -8.45
N ASN A 59 -16.45 14.31 -9.45
CA ASN A 59 -17.91 14.20 -9.35
C ASN A 59 -18.34 12.79 -8.91
N THR A 60 -19.47 12.71 -8.21
CA THR A 60 -20.02 11.46 -7.66
C THR A 60 -20.38 10.43 -8.74
N GLY A 61 -20.76 10.87 -9.95
CA GLY A 61 -21.10 9.99 -11.07
C GLY A 61 -19.89 9.22 -11.59
N ALA A 62 -18.83 9.94 -11.95
CA ALA A 62 -17.54 9.37 -12.37
C ALA A 62 -16.95 8.49 -11.26
N THR A 63 -16.99 8.96 -10.01
CA THR A 63 -16.51 8.18 -8.85
C THR A 63 -17.23 6.85 -8.73
N SER A 64 -18.57 6.86 -8.80
CA SER A 64 -19.37 5.63 -8.72
C SER A 64 -19.09 4.68 -9.89
N TYR A 65 -18.89 5.21 -11.10
CA TYR A 65 -18.49 4.41 -12.25
C TYR A 65 -17.14 3.71 -12.02
N HIS A 66 -16.12 4.44 -11.58
CA HIS A 66 -14.79 3.89 -11.35
C HIS A 66 -14.76 2.87 -10.19
N LEU A 67 -15.54 3.08 -9.13
CA LEU A 67 -15.65 2.13 -8.02
C LEU A 67 -16.26 0.79 -8.47
N ARG A 68 -17.26 0.80 -9.37
CA ARG A 68 -17.79 -0.43 -9.97
C ARG A 68 -16.75 -1.14 -10.84
N ARG A 69 -15.98 -0.40 -11.64
CA ARG A 69 -14.88 -0.99 -12.42
C ARG A 69 -13.81 -1.64 -11.54
N LEU A 70 -13.50 -1.03 -10.39
CA LEU A 70 -12.59 -1.62 -9.41
C LEU A 70 -13.19 -2.86 -8.72
N GLU A 71 -14.50 -2.89 -8.51
CA GLU A 71 -15.22 -4.03 -7.93
C GLU A 71 -15.28 -5.22 -8.88
N GLU A 72 -15.46 -4.98 -10.19
CA GLU A 72 -15.44 -6.03 -11.23
C GLU A 72 -14.17 -6.87 -11.22
N VAL A 73 -13.04 -6.26 -10.83
CA VAL A 73 -11.72 -6.93 -10.71
C VAL A 73 -11.33 -7.22 -9.25
N GLY A 74 -12.26 -7.09 -8.30
CA GLY A 74 -12.07 -7.45 -6.91
C GLY A 74 -11.10 -6.55 -6.12
N LEU A 75 -10.78 -5.35 -6.60
CA LEU A 75 -9.90 -4.41 -5.89
C LEU A 75 -10.60 -3.66 -4.75
N VAL A 76 -11.90 -3.41 -4.91
CA VAL A 76 -12.79 -2.83 -3.90
C VAL A 76 -14.06 -3.65 -3.79
N GLY A 77 -14.84 -3.44 -2.73
CA GLY A 77 -16.17 -4.03 -2.61
C GLY A 77 -17.06 -3.26 -1.67
N ASP A 78 -18.35 -3.54 -1.74
CA ASP A 78 -19.34 -2.97 -0.81
C ASP A 78 -19.26 -3.66 0.55
N THR A 79 -19.26 -2.88 1.63
CA THR A 79 -19.29 -3.39 3.00
C THR A 79 -20.68 -3.83 3.43
N GLY A 80 -21.72 -3.46 2.68
CA GLY A 80 -23.11 -3.68 3.05
C GLY A 80 -23.63 -2.77 4.17
N GLN A 81 -22.79 -1.87 4.70
CA GLN A 81 -23.15 -0.90 5.75
C GLN A 81 -23.86 0.35 5.20
N GLY A 82 -24.17 0.34 3.90
CA GLY A 82 -24.85 1.41 3.21
C GLY A 82 -26.31 1.63 3.64
N ARG A 83 -26.83 2.84 3.47
CA ARG A 83 -28.26 3.17 3.69
C ARG A 83 -28.98 3.35 2.35
N GLY A 84 -30.06 2.59 2.15
CA GLY A 84 -30.85 2.63 0.93
C GLY A 84 -30.01 2.24 -0.30
N ARG A 85 -29.95 3.11 -1.31
CA ARG A 85 -29.12 2.89 -2.51
C ARG A 85 -27.65 3.30 -2.34
N ARG A 86 -27.28 3.90 -1.20
CA ARG A 86 -25.91 4.37 -0.95
C ARG A 86 -25.04 3.18 -0.54
N ARG A 87 -23.95 2.93 -1.26
CA ARG A 87 -22.95 1.90 -0.93
C ARG A 87 -21.80 2.51 -0.12
N VAL A 88 -21.26 1.73 0.80
CA VAL A 88 -20.01 2.06 1.50
C VAL A 88 -18.95 1.12 0.93
N TRP A 89 -17.92 1.69 0.31
CA TRP A 89 -16.89 0.93 -0.38
C TRP A 89 -15.72 0.70 0.55
N GLU A 90 -15.08 -0.45 0.46
CA GLU A 90 -13.82 -0.74 1.12
C GLU A 90 -12.82 -1.34 0.12
N ALA A 91 -11.53 -1.04 0.31
CA ALA A 91 -10.48 -1.73 -0.42
C ALA A 91 -10.46 -3.20 0.02
N ARG A 92 -10.52 -4.12 -0.95
CA ARG A 92 -10.46 -5.57 -0.69
C ARG A 92 -9.04 -6.11 -0.66
N THR A 93 -8.07 -5.28 -1.03
CA THR A 93 -6.68 -5.67 -1.17
C THR A 93 -5.83 -4.91 -0.17
N ALA A 94 -5.23 -5.68 0.73
CA ALA A 94 -4.25 -5.20 1.68
C ALA A 94 -2.99 -4.78 0.91
N ASP A 95 -2.38 -5.71 0.21
CA ASP A 95 -1.08 -5.58 -0.42
C ASP A 95 -1.09 -6.62 -1.56
N ARG A 96 -1.17 -6.21 -2.83
CA ARG A 96 -0.99 -7.13 -3.95
C ARG A 96 0.23 -6.66 -4.73
N GLU A 97 1.19 -7.56 -4.90
CA GLU A 97 2.33 -7.35 -5.76
C GLU A 97 1.87 -7.25 -7.23
N VAL A 98 2.40 -6.26 -7.92
CA VAL A 98 2.07 -5.93 -9.31
C VAL A 98 2.93 -6.81 -10.21
N VAL A 99 2.32 -7.77 -10.90
CA VAL A 99 2.98 -8.56 -11.96
C VAL A 99 2.42 -8.11 -13.29
N ALA A 100 3.18 -7.32 -14.04
CA ALA A 100 2.84 -6.96 -15.42
C ALA A 100 3.28 -8.10 -16.35
N ASP A 101 2.38 -8.61 -17.18
CA ASP A 101 2.63 -9.71 -18.12
C ASP A 101 2.53 -9.29 -19.60
N ASP A 102 2.23 -8.02 -19.88
CA ASP A 102 2.18 -7.42 -21.22
C ASP A 102 2.65 -5.94 -21.23
N GLU A 103 2.99 -5.41 -22.41
CA GLU A 103 3.51 -4.04 -22.58
C GLU A 103 2.55 -2.95 -22.06
N ASP A 104 1.23 -3.16 -22.20
CA ASP A 104 0.21 -2.22 -21.72
C ASP A 104 0.14 -2.22 -20.19
N ALA A 105 0.32 -3.38 -19.55
CA ALA A 105 0.40 -3.54 -18.11
C ALA A 105 1.70 -2.95 -17.54
N GLU A 106 2.82 -3.06 -18.26
CA GLU A 106 4.08 -2.41 -17.90
C GLU A 106 3.95 -0.88 -17.94
N ALA A 107 3.38 -0.33 -19.01
CA ALA A 107 3.14 1.11 -19.12
C ALA A 107 2.19 1.62 -18.02
N ALA A 108 1.16 0.84 -17.69
CA ALA A 108 0.26 1.13 -16.58
C ALA A 108 0.97 1.10 -15.22
N ALA A 109 1.86 0.14 -15.01
CA ALA A 109 2.65 0.02 -13.78
C ALA A 109 3.65 1.16 -13.63
N ASP A 110 4.36 1.56 -14.70
CA ASP A 110 5.26 2.73 -14.69
C ASP A 110 4.48 4.01 -14.38
N TRP A 111 3.34 4.21 -15.04
CA TRP A 111 2.47 5.35 -14.78
C TRP A 111 2.01 5.39 -13.31
N LEU A 112 1.56 4.25 -12.78
CA LEU A 112 1.11 4.14 -11.39
C LEU A 112 2.23 4.41 -10.39
N ALA A 113 3.45 3.91 -10.67
CA ALA A 113 4.62 4.15 -9.84
C ALA A 113 4.96 5.66 -9.79
N ARG A 114 4.93 6.36 -10.93
CA ARG A 114 5.17 7.81 -10.98
C ARG A 114 4.09 8.60 -10.23
N ASP A 115 2.82 8.26 -10.40
CA ASP A 115 1.71 8.89 -9.68
C ASP A 115 1.85 8.68 -8.16
N TYR A 116 2.25 7.48 -7.72
CA TYR A 116 2.51 7.18 -6.32
C TYR A 116 3.60 8.07 -5.72
N VAL A 117 4.71 8.28 -6.43
CA VAL A 117 5.79 9.18 -5.99
C VAL A 117 5.31 10.62 -5.88
N GLN A 118 4.53 11.12 -6.85
CA GLN A 118 3.98 12.48 -6.80
C GLN A 118 3.05 12.65 -5.59
N HIS A 119 2.22 11.65 -5.31
CA HIS A 119 1.30 11.67 -4.17
C HIS A 119 2.05 11.62 -2.83
N PHE A 120 3.08 10.78 -2.72
CA PHE A 120 3.98 10.75 -1.57
C PHE A 120 4.64 12.12 -1.35
N ALA A 121 5.18 12.74 -2.41
CA ALA A 121 5.79 14.06 -2.32
C ALA A 121 4.80 15.11 -1.78
N GLY A 122 3.54 15.11 -2.26
CA GLY A 122 2.51 16.00 -1.75
C GLY A 122 2.23 15.82 -0.25
N LYS A 123 2.04 14.56 0.19
CA LYS A 123 1.84 14.24 1.62
C LYS A 123 3.04 14.61 2.49
N ALA A 124 4.26 14.41 1.98
CA ALA A 124 5.49 14.75 2.68
C ALA A 124 5.62 16.28 2.85
N GLN A 125 5.33 17.06 1.81
CA GLN A 125 5.31 18.53 1.90
C GLN A 125 4.24 19.03 2.88
N ASP A 126 3.04 18.44 2.85
CA ASP A 126 1.96 18.72 3.79
C ASP A 126 2.38 18.41 5.24
N TRP A 127 3.06 17.30 5.48
CA TRP A 127 3.62 16.95 6.78
C TRP A 127 4.64 18.00 7.24
N ILE A 128 5.64 18.32 6.41
CA ILE A 128 6.68 19.32 6.72
C ILE A 128 6.05 20.65 7.12
N GLY A 129 5.02 21.11 6.40
CA GLY A 129 4.32 22.35 6.71
C GLY A 129 3.49 22.34 8.00
N ARG A 130 3.12 21.15 8.52
CA ARG A 130 2.24 21.01 9.70
C ARG A 130 2.91 20.32 10.89
N ALA A 131 4.13 19.80 10.75
CA ALA A 131 4.81 18.98 11.76
C ALA A 131 4.90 19.68 13.13
N GLY A 132 5.18 21.00 13.14
CA GLY A 132 5.27 21.79 14.37
C GLY A 132 3.96 21.93 15.16
N GLN A 133 2.83 21.50 14.60
CA GLN A 133 1.52 21.48 15.27
C GLN A 133 1.26 20.18 16.04
N TRP A 134 2.11 19.16 15.85
CA TRP A 134 2.00 17.86 16.52
C TRP A 134 2.84 17.82 17.79
N SER A 135 2.59 16.87 18.71
CA SER A 135 3.41 16.72 19.91
C SER A 135 4.83 16.21 19.57
N PRO A 136 5.86 16.50 20.39
CA PRO A 136 7.24 16.05 20.13
C PRO A 136 7.38 14.55 19.82
N THR A 137 6.70 13.69 20.56
CA THR A 137 6.71 12.23 20.31
C THR A 137 6.24 11.84 18.91
N TRP A 138 5.28 12.57 18.35
CA TRP A 138 4.79 12.34 16.98
C TRP A 138 5.72 12.93 15.93
N GLN A 139 6.42 14.02 16.26
CA GLN A 139 7.45 14.61 15.39
C GLN A 139 8.67 13.71 15.29
N ASP A 140 9.15 13.17 16.42
CA ASP A 140 10.34 12.29 16.47
C ASP A 140 10.10 10.94 15.78
N ALA A 141 8.85 10.46 15.76
CA ALA A 141 8.48 9.16 15.22
C ALA A 141 7.90 9.22 13.79
N SER A 142 7.68 10.41 13.22
CA SER A 142 7.05 10.59 11.92
C SER A 142 7.83 11.58 11.07
N GLY A 143 8.16 11.21 9.84
CA GLY A 143 8.92 12.09 8.96
C GLY A 143 9.47 11.37 7.75
N LEU A 144 10.34 12.08 7.05
CA LEU A 144 11.20 11.52 6.02
C LEU A 144 12.52 11.15 6.68
N ASP A 145 12.68 9.87 7.01
CA ASP A 145 13.93 9.32 7.52
C ASP A 145 14.46 8.30 6.52
N ASP A 146 15.71 8.45 6.11
CA ASP A 146 16.41 7.48 5.29
C ASP A 146 17.45 6.70 6.11
N ARG A 147 17.58 5.41 5.82
CA ARG A 147 18.58 4.54 6.43
C ARG A 147 19.31 3.80 5.31
N LEU A 148 20.61 4.03 5.22
CA LEU A 148 21.45 3.28 4.31
C LEU A 148 21.62 1.85 4.85
N VAL A 149 21.32 0.87 4.01
CA VAL A 149 21.55 -0.55 4.27
C VAL A 149 22.39 -1.12 3.13
N LEU A 150 23.41 -1.91 3.47
CA LEU A 150 24.23 -2.61 2.48
C LEU A 150 23.81 -4.07 2.48
N VAL A 151 23.19 -4.50 1.39
CA VAL A 151 22.58 -5.82 1.24
C VAL A 151 22.79 -6.34 -0.17
N THR A 152 22.88 -7.66 -0.31
CA THR A 152 22.73 -8.37 -1.60
C THR A 152 21.28 -8.33 -2.07
N ASP A 153 21.00 -8.82 -3.28
CA ASP A 153 19.65 -8.97 -3.82
C ASP A 153 18.78 -9.94 -2.98
N GLU A 154 19.34 -11.09 -2.60
CA GLU A 154 18.68 -12.05 -1.71
C GLU A 154 18.37 -11.43 -0.34
N GLN A 155 19.32 -10.68 0.23
CA GLN A 155 19.13 -9.99 1.50
C GLN A 155 18.15 -8.81 1.39
N LEU A 156 18.07 -8.15 0.24
CA LEU A 156 17.08 -7.11 -0.01
C LEU A 156 15.66 -7.68 -0.06
N ALA A 157 15.48 -8.85 -0.69
CA ALA A 157 14.21 -9.57 -0.68
C ALA A 157 13.80 -9.98 0.73
N ALA A 158 14.74 -10.51 1.53
CA ALA A 158 14.51 -10.86 2.93
C ALA A 158 14.14 -9.63 3.77
N LEU A 159 14.89 -8.52 3.65
CA LEU A 159 14.61 -7.28 4.38
C LEU A 159 13.20 -6.74 4.05
N ARG A 160 12.76 -6.82 2.79
CA ARG A 160 11.40 -6.42 2.40
C ARG A 160 10.35 -7.29 3.10
N ALA A 161 10.53 -8.60 3.12
CA ALA A 161 9.62 -9.52 3.81
C ALA A 161 9.54 -9.23 5.32
N ASP A 162 10.67 -8.98 5.97
CA ASP A 162 10.73 -8.64 7.40
C ASP A 162 9.96 -7.34 7.71
N VAL A 163 10.15 -6.31 6.87
CA VAL A 163 9.42 -5.03 7.00
C VAL A 163 7.92 -5.24 6.81
N ASP A 164 7.51 -6.00 5.80
CA ASP A 164 6.10 -6.31 5.54
C ASP A 164 5.46 -7.06 6.71
N GLU A 165 6.15 -8.03 7.29
CA GLU A 165 5.68 -8.75 8.48
C GLU A 165 5.48 -7.80 9.67
N VAL A 166 6.44 -6.91 9.92
CA VAL A 166 6.33 -5.91 10.99
C VAL A 166 5.12 -5.01 10.75
N LEU A 167 4.95 -4.47 9.54
CA LEU A 167 3.82 -3.59 9.22
C LEU A 167 2.47 -4.32 9.33
N ALA A 168 2.40 -5.57 8.88
CA ALA A 168 1.21 -6.41 9.00
C ALA A 168 0.81 -6.60 10.47
N ARG A 169 1.78 -6.83 11.36
CA ARG A 169 1.54 -6.94 12.80
C ARG A 169 0.93 -5.65 13.38
N TYR A 170 1.41 -4.47 12.99
CA TYR A 170 0.93 -3.19 13.54
C TYR A 170 -0.39 -2.70 12.92
N ARG A 171 -0.83 -3.28 11.80
CA ARG A 171 -2.01 -2.86 11.03
C ARG A 171 -3.28 -2.66 11.86
N ARG A 172 -3.48 -3.47 12.91
CA ARG A 172 -4.70 -3.44 13.74
C ARG A 172 -4.46 -3.22 15.24
N VAL A 173 -3.22 -3.05 15.69
CA VAL A 173 -2.89 -2.93 17.12
C VAL A 173 -3.57 -1.71 17.76
N GLY A 174 -3.70 -0.61 17.04
CA GLY A 174 -4.36 0.60 17.52
C GLY A 174 -5.89 0.61 17.37
N ALA A 175 -6.52 -0.45 16.87
CA ALA A 175 -7.94 -0.46 16.58
C ALA A 175 -8.78 -0.22 17.85
N GLY A 176 -9.72 0.74 17.79
CA GLY A 176 -10.58 1.10 18.93
C GLY A 176 -9.94 2.04 19.96
N ASN A 177 -8.65 2.37 19.84
CA ASN A 177 -7.99 3.32 20.73
C ASN A 177 -8.21 4.77 20.23
N PRO A 178 -8.83 5.67 21.01
CA PRO A 178 -9.09 7.06 20.59
C PRO A 178 -7.81 7.91 20.40
N GLN A 179 -6.69 7.49 20.98
CA GLN A 179 -5.39 8.13 20.82
C GLN A 179 -4.66 7.65 19.55
N ALA A 180 -5.04 6.50 18.98
CA ALA A 180 -4.41 5.99 17.77
C ALA A 180 -4.66 6.95 16.60
N LYS A 181 -3.61 7.16 15.81
CA LYS A 181 -3.67 7.92 14.56
C LYS A 181 -3.36 7.00 13.40
N ARG A 182 -3.92 7.35 12.26
CA ARG A 182 -3.66 6.63 11.01
C ARG A 182 -2.35 7.14 10.46
N VAL A 183 -1.41 6.24 10.28
CA VAL A 183 -0.08 6.54 9.76
C VAL A 183 0.08 5.74 8.47
N THR A 184 0.54 6.40 7.41
CA THR A 184 0.98 5.70 6.21
C THR A 184 2.49 5.55 6.29
N PHE A 185 2.99 4.32 6.21
CA PHE A 185 4.42 4.04 6.08
C PHE A 185 4.77 3.92 4.59
N TYR A 186 5.77 4.68 4.17
CA TYR A 186 6.34 4.58 2.82
C TYR A 186 7.71 3.94 2.95
N THR A 187 7.90 2.79 2.31
CA THR A 187 9.20 2.13 2.21
C THR A 187 9.59 1.99 0.75
N CYS A 188 10.71 2.59 0.38
CA CYS A 188 11.28 2.50 -0.96
C CYS A 188 12.68 1.92 -0.86
N ALA A 189 12.96 0.88 -1.63
CA ALA A 189 14.30 0.38 -1.83
C ALA A 189 14.64 0.50 -3.31
N PHE A 190 15.78 1.11 -3.60
CA PHE A 190 16.31 1.24 -4.95
C PHE A 190 17.84 1.13 -4.89
N PRO A 191 18.48 0.48 -5.87
CA PRO A 191 19.93 0.44 -5.92
C PRO A 191 20.48 1.85 -6.17
N LEU A 192 21.51 2.22 -5.43
CA LEU A 192 22.28 3.45 -5.69
C LEU A 192 23.34 3.22 -6.79
N ASP A 193 23.77 1.98 -6.95
CA ASP A 193 24.70 1.59 -7.99
C ASP A 193 23.99 1.42 -9.34
N ALA A 194 24.69 1.76 -10.42
CA ALA A 194 24.21 1.46 -11.77
C ALA A 194 24.04 -0.06 -11.95
N PRO A 195 23.01 -0.52 -12.69
CA PRO A 195 22.87 -1.94 -12.99
C PRO A 195 24.15 -2.43 -13.68
N GLY A 196 24.74 -3.50 -13.14
CA GLY A 196 25.96 -4.08 -13.70
C GLY A 196 25.74 -4.38 -15.18
N ARG A 197 26.66 -3.93 -16.05
CA ARG A 197 26.69 -4.43 -17.43
C ARG A 197 26.94 -5.93 -17.31
N GLY A 198 25.92 -6.75 -17.51
CA GLY A 198 26.03 -8.20 -17.48
C GLY A 198 27.27 -8.59 -18.27
N THR A 199 28.21 -9.28 -17.61
CA THR A 199 29.38 -9.83 -18.27
C THR A 199 28.86 -10.74 -19.36
N SER A 200 28.91 -10.25 -20.60
CA SER A 200 28.72 -11.06 -21.79
C SER A 200 29.92 -11.99 -21.82
N GLY A 201 29.78 -13.15 -21.17
CA GLY A 201 30.71 -14.26 -21.33
C GLY A 201 30.69 -14.64 -22.81
N GLY A 202 31.75 -14.30 -23.52
CA GLY A 202 31.91 -14.61 -24.93
C GLY A 202 33.39 -14.76 -25.26
N GLY A 203 33.81 -16.01 -25.41
CA GLY A 203 34.96 -16.45 -26.21
C GLY A 203 36.31 -16.47 -25.50
#